data_AF-A0A920MQD1-F1
#
_entry.id   AF-A0A920MQD1-F1
#
_cell.length_a   1.000
_cell.length_b   1.000
_cell.length_c   1.000
_cell.angle_alpha   90.00
_cell.angle_beta   90.00
_cell.angle_gamma   90.00
#
_symmetry.space_group_name_H-M   'P 1'
#
loop_
_entity.id
_entity.type
_entity.pdbx_description
1 polymer ?
#
loop_
_entity_poly.entity_id
_entity_poly.type
_entity_poly.pdbx_seq_one_letter_code
_entity_poly.pdbx_strand_id
1 'polypeptide(L)' 'MNLVPKERHNIQKKYDEMANQSIDIPIIINGKEYRTEEIGECIMPHDHQNIIATYPKAGKKEVGLQ' A
#
# COMPACT_ATOMS: atom_id res chain seq x y z
N MET A 1 26.57 27.06 -3.70
CA MET A 1 25.38 26.40 -3.14
C MET A 1 24.92 25.34 -4.13
N ASN A 2 24.99 24.06 -3.76
CA ASN A 2 24.59 22.97 -4.65
C ASN A 2 23.06 22.89 -4.66
N LEU A 3 22.45 23.32 -5.76
CA LEU A 3 21.02 23.19 -5.98
C LEU A 3 20.68 21.71 -6.16
N VAL A 4 19.82 21.17 -5.30
CA VAL A 4 19.25 19.84 -5.51
C VAL A 4 18.31 19.91 -6.72
N PRO A 5 18.46 19.05 -7.74
CA PRO A 5 17.55 19.04 -8.87
C PRO A 5 16.10 18.85 -8.42
N LYS A 6 15.17 19.58 -9.05
CA LYS A 6 13.73 19.54 -8.71
C LYS A 6 13.17 18.11 -8.74
N GLU A 7 13.63 17.30 -9.69
CA GLU A 7 13.23 15.88 -9.82
C GLU A 7 13.63 15.08 -8.59
N ARG A 8 14.88 15.21 -8.13
CA ARG A 8 15.37 14.54 -6.93
C ARG A 8 14.56 14.96 -5.70
N HIS A 9 14.27 16.24 -5.56
CA HIS A 9 13.45 16.75 -4.46
C HIS A 9 12.03 16.16 -4.49
N ASN A 10 11.39 16.13 -5.65
CA ASN A 10 10.03 15.60 -5.79
C ASN A 10 9.95 14.09 -5.51
N ILE A 11 10.92 13.32 -5.99
CA ILE A 11 10.99 11.87 -5.72
C ILE A 11 11.19 11.62 -4.23
N GLN A 12 12.14 12.32 -3.59
CA GLN A 12 12.37 12.16 -2.16
C GLN A 12 11.13 12.52 -1.35
N LYS A 13 10.49 13.65 -1.67
CA LYS A 13 9.25 14.06 -1.01
C LYS A 13 8.17 13.00 -1.13
N LYS A 14 7.95 12.45 -2.34
CA LYS A 14 6.91 11.44 -2.54
C LYS A 14 7.23 10.12 -1.83
N TYR A 15 8.50 9.73 -1.83
CA TYR A 15 8.98 8.58 -1.07
C TYR A 15 8.69 8.76 0.42
N ASP A 16 9.07 9.90 1.00
CA ASP A 16 8.85 10.18 2.43
C ASP A 16 7.35 10.21 2.77
N GLU A 17 6.51 10.78 1.90
CA GLU A 17 5.05 10.73 2.04
C GLU A 17 4.53 9.29 2.09
N MET A 18 4.93 8.44 1.13
CA MET A 18 4.45 7.06 1.03
C MET A 18 5.00 6.17 2.15
N ALA A 19 6.25 6.35 2.54
CA ALA A 19 6.90 5.58 3.61
C ALA A 19 6.34 5.86 5.00
N ASN A 20 5.67 7.01 5.19
CA ASN A 20 5.02 7.39 6.45
C ASN A 20 3.49 7.25 6.40
N GLN A 21 2.92 6.81 5.28
CA GLN A 21 1.50 6.53 5.17
C GLN A 21 1.19 5.10 5.59
N SER A 22 0.03 4.92 6.20
CA SER A 22 -0.58 3.60 6.44
C SER A 22 -1.87 3.54 5.61
N ILE A 23 -1.89 2.67 4.60
CA ILE A 23 -2.96 2.59 3.61
C ILE A 23 -3.80 1.35 3.85
N ASP A 24 -5.13 1.47 3.80
CA ASP A 24 -6.05 0.32 3.75
C ASP A 24 -6.37 0.01 2.28
N ILE A 25 -6.03 -1.19 1.81
CA ILE A 25 -6.19 -1.61 0.41
C ILE A 25 -7.36 -2.61 0.34
N PRO A 26 -8.56 -2.21 -0.10
CA PRO A 26 -9.70 -3.11 -0.19
C PRO A 26 -9.55 -4.11 -1.34
N ILE A 27 -10.29 -5.21 -1.25
CA ILE A 27 -10.49 -6.10 -2.40
C ILE A 27 -11.55 -5.46 -3.31
N ILE A 28 -11.28 -5.38 -4.62
CA ILE A 28 -12.24 -4.86 -5.60
C ILE A 28 -12.66 -5.99 -6.54
N ILE A 29 -13.94 -6.37 -6.53
CA ILE A 29 -14.52 -7.39 -7.42
C ILE A 29 -15.72 -6.75 -8.13
N ASN A 30 -15.71 -6.74 -9.47
CA ASN A 30 -16.76 -6.11 -10.29
C ASN A 30 -17.08 -4.65 -9.88
N GLY A 31 -16.05 -3.89 -9.48
CA GLY A 31 -16.20 -2.49 -9.07
C GLY A 31 -16.83 -2.28 -7.68
N LYS A 32 -17.04 -3.36 -6.92
CA LYS A 32 -17.48 -3.30 -5.52
C LYS A 32 -16.32 -3.62 -4.59
N GLU A 33 -16.27 -2.91 -3.48
CA GLU A 33 -15.30 -3.12 -2.42
C GLU A 33 -15.76 -4.25 -1.49
N TYR A 34 -14.81 -5.12 -1.13
CA TYR A 34 -15.00 -6.23 -0.22
C TYR A 34 -13.90 -6.21 0.84
N ARG A 35 -14.29 -6.59 2.06
CA ARG A 35 -13.39 -6.75 3.21
C ARG A 35 -13.57 -8.15 3.78
N THR A 36 -12.46 -8.70 4.25
CA THR A 36 -12.39 -10.01 4.91
C THR A 36 -11.77 -9.85 6.29
N GLU A 37 -11.99 -10.83 7.16
CA GLU A 37 -11.37 -10.83 8.51
C GLU A 37 -9.88 -11.19 8.46
N GLU A 38 -9.44 -11.87 7.40
CA GLU A 38 -8.04 -12.22 7.22
C GLU A 38 -7.30 -11.06 6.56
N ILE A 39 -6.52 -10.32 7.36
CA ILE A 39 -5.73 -9.19 6.88
C ILE A 39 -4.26 -9.61 6.68
N GLY A 40 -3.66 -9.12 5.59
CA GLY A 40 -2.22 -9.14 5.36
C GLY A 40 -1.63 -7.74 5.48
N GLU A 41 -0.32 -7.68 5.69
CA GLU A 41 0.44 -6.43 5.80
C GLU A 41 1.37 -6.28 4.60
N CYS A 42 1.53 -5.04 4.13
CA CYS A 42 2.56 -4.66 3.18
C CYS A 42 3.68 -3.94 3.95
N ILE A 43 4.87 -4.52 3.94
CA ILE A 43 6.07 -3.98 4.58
C ILE A 43 7.07 -3.48 3.54
N MET A 44 8.00 -2.63 3.98
CA MET A 44 9.15 -2.27 3.15
C MET A 44 10.24 -3.36 3.20
N PRO A 45 10.65 -3.96 2.06
CA PRO A 45 11.67 -5.02 2.05
C PRO A 45 13.06 -4.57 2.55
N HIS A 46 13.35 -3.28 2.54
CA HIS A 46 14.59 -2.71 3.08
C HIS A 46 14.45 -2.20 4.52
N ASP A 47 13.23 -2.12 5.04
CA ASP A 47 12.90 -1.72 6.42
C ASP A 47 11.67 -2.51 6.88
N HIS A 48 11.90 -3.77 7.23
CA HIS A 48 10.85 -4.74 7.53
C HIS A 48 10.01 -4.38 8.76
N GLN A 49 10.44 -3.41 9.57
CA GLN A 49 9.69 -2.92 10.73
C GLN A 49 8.59 -1.93 10.33
N ASN A 50 8.67 -1.37 9.12
CA ASN A 50 7.73 -0.37 8.68
C ASN A 50 6.63 -0.98 7.80
N ILE A 51 5.42 -0.96 8.33
CA ILE A 51 4.19 -1.39 7.65
C ILE A 51 3.57 -0.17 6.99
N ILE A 52 3.46 -0.22 5.66
CA ILE A 52 2.97 0.90 4.83
C ILE A 52 1.52 0.70 4.36
N ALA A 53 1.02 -0.54 4.42
CA ALA A 53 -0.38 -0.82 4.10
C ALA A 53 -0.89 -2.11 4.75
N THR A 54 -2.20 -2.23 4.87
CA THR A 54 -2.92 -3.46 5.19
C THR A 54 -3.88 -3.80 4.07
N TYR A 55 -4.08 -5.07 3.77
CA TYR A 55 -5.02 -5.52 2.75
C TYR A 55 -5.80 -6.75 3.23
N PRO A 56 -7.12 -6.85 2.97
CA PRO A 56 -7.85 -8.08 3.19
C PRO A 56 -7.39 -9.13 2.18
N LYS A 57 -7.15 -10.35 2.65
CA LYS A 57 -6.80 -11.48 1.80
C LYS A 57 -8.05 -12.06 1.17
N ALA A 58 -8.03 -12.19 -0.16
CA ALA A 58 -9.07 -12.88 -0.91
C ALA A 58 -8.92 -14.40 -0.74
N GLY A 59 -10.00 -15.05 -0.30
CA GLY A 59 -10.08 -16.50 -0.17
C GLY A 59 -10.99 -17.13 -1.23
N LYS A 60 -11.31 -18.41 -1.04
CA LYS A 60 -12.18 -19.17 -1.97
C LYS A 60 -13.59 -18.59 -2.08
N LYS A 61 -14.08 -17.90 -1.03
CA LYS A 61 -15.41 -17.29 -1.02
C LYS A 61 -15.47 -16.09 -1.96
N GLU A 62 -14.41 -15.31 -2.00
CA GLU A 62 -14.31 -14.07 -2.76
C GLU A 62 -14.11 -14.35 -4.26
N VAL A 63 -13.37 -15.41 -4.61
CA VAL A 63 -13.16 -15.83 -6.02
C VAL A 63 -14.48 -16.14 -6.74
N GLY A 64 -15.53 -16.54 -6.02
CA GLY A 64 -16.84 -16.85 -6.58
C GLY A 64 -17.77 -15.65 -6.77
N LEU A 65 -17.37 -14.42 -6.42
CA LEU A 65 -18.20 -13.21 -6.48
C LEU A 65 -18.21 -12.54 -7.89
N GLN A 66 -17.86 -13.31 -8.93
CA GLN A 66 -17.84 -12.88 -10.34
C GLN A 66 -19.23 -12.71 -10.93
#